data_AF-A0A1S2W8T7-F1
#
_entry.id   AF-A0A1S2W8T7-F1
#
_cell.length_a   1.000
_cell.length_b   1.000
_cell.length_c   1.000
_cell.angle_alpha   90.00
_cell.angle_beta   90.00
_cell.angle_gamma   90.00
#
_symmetry.space_group_name_H-M   'P 1'
#
loop_
_entity.id
_entity.type
_entity.pdbx_description
1 polymer ?
#
loop_
_entity_poly.entity_id
_entity_poly.type
_entity_poly.pdbx_seq_one_letter_code
_entity_poly.pdbx_strand_id
1 'polypeptide(L)'
;MAFTRGNTAIQSALSESGGNGGRASTFASFKSGSSYKVRINSLDDVVGYEAASVFKVFDTTPVEKRSLYHKAAELLYLDAKNAKDESTAEAIRKQAYLVKPKPRYILAAIDLETGEKLYVDLTKNQAKAVIAVVQKKAKKLDSLAFELTKTGESTSTAVSLTQLDEDELDAKELENFGKSKGVEFADEDFEALLQYKGEDEQLDDLYQFDRKLADRVAGKPSVQAVRDPFDDPSGRIELTDDDMPF
;
A
#
# COMPACT_ATOMS: atom_id res chain seq x y z
N MET A 1 16.38 -9.12 -0.33
CA MET A 1 15.94 -7.77 0.10
C MET A 1 14.49 -7.59 -0.26
N ALA A 2 13.82 -6.83 0.60
CA ALA A 2 12.43 -6.48 0.48
C ALA A 2 12.24 -5.46 -0.65
N PHE A 3 12.50 -4.20 -0.31
CA PHE A 3 12.29 -3.06 -1.16
C PHE A 3 13.29 -3.02 -2.33
N THR A 4 12.93 -2.21 -3.32
CA THR A 4 13.87 -1.77 -4.36
C THR A 4 14.28 -0.33 -4.07
N ARG A 5 15.54 0.02 -4.32
CA ARG A 5 16.04 1.41 -4.23
C ARG A 5 16.31 1.98 -5.62
N GLY A 6 16.52 3.30 -5.67
CA GLY A 6 17.27 3.91 -6.75
C GLY A 6 16.59 3.85 -8.10
N ASN A 7 17.41 3.74 -9.14
CA ASN A 7 16.92 3.63 -10.51
C ASN A 7 15.93 2.47 -10.69
N THR A 8 16.03 1.37 -9.93
CA THR A 8 15.05 0.27 -9.99
C THR A 8 13.68 0.70 -9.47
N ALA A 9 13.59 1.28 -8.27
CA ALA A 9 12.34 1.82 -7.72
C ALA A 9 11.73 2.90 -8.63
N ILE A 10 12.59 3.76 -9.16
CA ILE A 10 12.24 4.83 -10.08
C ILE A 10 11.66 4.28 -11.40
N GLN A 11 12.30 3.29 -12.02
CA GLN A 11 11.75 2.62 -13.19
C GLN A 11 10.44 1.88 -12.85
N SER A 12 10.30 1.29 -11.67
CA SER A 12 9.06 0.67 -11.18
C SER A 12 7.89 1.66 -11.00
N ALA A 13 8.17 2.92 -10.66
CA ALA A 13 7.16 3.98 -10.61
C ALA A 13 6.66 4.37 -12.01
N LEU A 14 7.56 4.36 -12.98
CA LEU A 14 7.32 4.78 -14.37
C LEU A 14 6.79 3.64 -15.26
N SER A 15 7.11 2.38 -14.93
CA SER A 15 6.67 1.14 -15.60
C SER A 15 5.77 0.28 -14.69
N GLU A 16 5.65 -1.03 -14.91
CA GLU A 16 4.82 -1.92 -14.09
C GLU A 16 5.61 -3.11 -13.51
N SER A 17 6.10 -2.97 -12.28
CA SER A 17 6.30 -4.06 -11.29
C SER A 17 6.90 -3.50 -10.01
N GLY A 18 6.40 -3.89 -8.83
CA GLY A 18 6.90 -3.46 -7.52
C GLY A 18 7.62 -4.58 -6.74
N GLY A 19 8.12 -4.26 -5.54
CA GLY A 19 8.59 -5.27 -4.60
C GLY A 19 8.72 -4.76 -3.17
N ASN A 20 7.94 -5.38 -2.25
CA ASN A 20 8.17 -5.61 -0.80
C ASN A 20 8.51 -4.39 0.15
N GLY A 21 7.82 -4.24 1.30
CA GLY A 21 7.97 -3.14 2.30
C GLY A 21 8.02 -3.51 3.82
N GLY A 22 7.21 -2.89 4.72
CA GLY A 22 6.83 -3.36 6.12
C GLY A 22 6.10 -2.41 7.19
N ARG A 23 6.75 -1.66 8.10
CA ARG A 23 6.26 -0.79 9.24
C ARG A 23 7.48 -0.46 10.16
N ALA A 24 7.54 0.49 11.10
CA ALA A 24 6.83 1.74 11.34
C ALA A 24 7.45 2.51 12.54
N SER A 25 8.63 3.10 12.37
CA SER A 25 8.95 4.35 13.10
C SER A 25 8.36 5.55 12.33
N THR A 26 8.23 6.70 12.98
CA THR A 26 7.31 7.78 12.57
C THR A 26 7.54 8.31 11.15
N PHE A 27 6.72 7.89 10.18
CA PHE A 27 6.54 8.64 8.93
C PHE A 27 6.10 10.07 9.26
N ALA A 28 6.67 11.06 8.58
CA ALA A 28 6.21 12.44 8.73
C ALA A 28 4.76 12.56 8.27
N SER A 29 3.93 13.24 9.07
CA SER A 29 2.50 13.41 8.80
C SER A 29 2.28 14.45 7.69
N PHE A 30 2.59 14.06 6.46
CA PHE A 30 2.40 14.89 5.27
C PHE A 30 0.91 14.99 4.97
N LYS A 31 0.24 15.99 5.57
CA LYS A 31 -1.19 16.28 5.43
C LYS A 31 -1.44 17.10 4.15
N SER A 32 -2.69 17.14 3.68
CA SER A 32 -3.01 18.11 2.63
C SER A 32 -2.89 19.54 3.17
N GLY A 33 -2.41 20.46 2.34
CA GLY A 33 -2.06 21.82 2.74
C GLY A 33 -0.72 21.95 3.48
N SER A 34 0.08 20.87 3.57
CA SER A 34 1.45 20.95 4.10
C SER A 34 2.50 21.01 3.00
N SER A 35 3.60 21.67 3.33
CA SER A 35 4.81 21.84 2.53
C SER A 35 6.00 21.47 3.41
N TYR A 36 7.04 20.89 2.80
CA TYR A 36 8.37 20.74 3.40
C TYR A 36 9.40 21.29 2.43
N LYS A 37 10.31 22.16 2.90
CA LYS A 37 11.54 22.45 2.15
C LYS A 37 12.53 21.34 2.44
N VAL A 38 13.03 20.70 1.40
CA VAL A 38 13.78 19.45 1.51
C VAL A 38 15.01 19.43 0.61
N ARG A 39 15.98 18.62 1.02
CA ARG A 39 17.13 18.21 0.22
C ARG A 39 17.07 16.71 -0.04
N ILE A 40 17.32 16.30 -1.28
CA ILE A 40 17.43 14.90 -1.68
C ILE A 40 18.88 14.69 -2.13
N ASN A 41 19.56 13.64 -1.66
CA ASN A 41 20.99 13.46 -1.91
C ASN A 41 21.27 12.50 -3.08
N SER A 42 20.50 11.42 -3.21
CA SER A 42 20.65 10.40 -4.26
C SER A 42 19.31 10.03 -4.92
N LEU A 43 19.41 9.40 -6.10
CA LEU A 43 18.29 8.63 -6.66
C LEU A 43 17.91 7.45 -5.74
N ASP A 44 18.88 6.92 -4.99
CA ASP A 44 18.72 5.78 -4.07
C ASP A 44 17.92 6.13 -2.79
N ASP A 45 17.60 7.41 -2.61
CA ASP A 45 16.70 7.93 -1.58
C ASP A 45 15.22 7.70 -1.97
N VAL A 46 14.95 7.23 -3.21
CA VAL A 46 13.64 6.73 -3.63
C VAL A 46 13.58 5.22 -3.44
N VAL A 47 12.63 4.76 -2.64
CA VAL A 47 12.46 3.34 -2.30
C VAL A 47 11.07 2.87 -2.68
N GLY A 48 10.97 1.81 -3.49
CA GLY A 48 9.72 1.25 -3.98
C GLY A 48 9.32 -0.01 -3.23
N TYR A 49 8.04 -0.13 -2.87
CA TYR A 49 7.48 -1.27 -2.15
C TYR A 49 6.03 -1.58 -2.57
N GLU A 50 5.43 -2.67 -2.08
CA GLU A 50 4.00 -2.99 -2.30
C GLU A 50 3.23 -3.05 -0.98
N ALA A 51 1.97 -2.60 -0.98
CA ALA A 51 1.08 -2.62 0.18
C ALA A 51 -0.38 -2.96 -0.12
N ALA A 52 -0.99 -3.73 0.77
CA ALA A 52 -2.43 -3.93 0.86
C ALA A 52 -3.03 -2.91 1.84
N SER A 53 -4.22 -2.42 1.52
CA SER A 53 -5.04 -1.61 2.41
C SER A 53 -6.49 -1.67 1.94
N VAL A 54 -7.44 -1.73 2.88
CA VAL A 54 -8.85 -1.56 2.55
C VAL A 54 -9.43 -0.50 3.49
N PHE A 55 -9.87 0.61 2.89
CA PHE A 55 -10.37 1.77 3.60
C PHE A 55 -11.49 1.40 4.59
N LYS A 56 -11.33 1.81 5.85
CA LYS A 56 -12.22 1.47 7.00
C LYS A 56 -12.30 -0.03 7.35
N VAL A 57 -11.40 -0.87 6.85
CA VAL A 57 -11.31 -2.29 7.20
C VAL A 57 -9.94 -2.62 7.81
N PHE A 58 -8.85 -2.31 7.10
CA PHE A 58 -7.49 -2.47 7.65
C PHE A 58 -6.52 -1.44 7.07
N ASP A 59 -5.60 -0.99 7.91
CA ASP A 59 -4.62 0.04 7.58
C ASP A 59 -3.56 -0.42 6.59
N THR A 60 -2.92 0.55 5.93
CA THR A 60 -1.85 0.33 4.95
C THR A 60 -0.76 -0.57 5.54
N THR A 61 -0.74 -1.79 5.02
CA THR A 61 0.17 -2.86 5.37
C THR A 61 0.97 -3.19 4.12
N PRO A 62 2.24 -2.80 4.04
CA PRO A 62 3.13 -3.39 3.06
C PRO A 62 3.22 -4.90 3.18
N VAL A 63 3.48 -5.54 2.05
CA VAL A 63 3.32 -6.98 1.88
C VAL A 63 4.52 -7.61 1.22
N GLU A 64 4.76 -8.87 1.56
CA GLU A 64 5.66 -9.70 0.78
C GLU A 64 5.00 -10.20 -0.50
N LYS A 65 5.83 -10.51 -1.51
CA LYS A 65 5.39 -11.27 -2.69
C LYS A 65 4.73 -12.57 -2.25
N ARG A 66 3.56 -12.88 -2.85
CA ARG A 66 2.74 -14.07 -2.53
C ARG A 66 2.12 -14.08 -1.12
N SER A 67 2.06 -12.94 -0.44
CA SER A 67 1.26 -12.76 0.78
C SER A 67 -0.21 -13.20 0.63
N LEU A 68 -0.91 -13.41 1.74
CA LEU A 68 -2.30 -13.86 1.72
C LEU A 68 -3.23 -12.88 0.96
N TYR A 69 -2.91 -11.59 0.95
CA TYR A 69 -3.63 -10.58 0.14
C TYR A 69 -3.46 -10.79 -1.38
N HIS A 70 -2.30 -11.27 -1.85
CA HIS A 70 -2.11 -11.66 -3.25
C HIS A 70 -3.03 -12.84 -3.59
N LYS A 71 -2.99 -13.90 -2.77
CA LYS A 71 -3.83 -15.09 -2.93
C LYS A 71 -5.33 -14.75 -2.88
N ALA A 72 -5.74 -13.84 -2.00
CA ALA A 72 -7.10 -13.32 -1.91
C ALA A 72 -7.54 -12.62 -3.20
N ALA A 73 -6.71 -11.72 -3.73
CA ALA A 73 -6.99 -11.03 -4.99
C ALA A 73 -7.01 -11.98 -6.20
N GLU A 74 -6.09 -12.95 -6.26
CA GLU A 74 -6.05 -13.98 -7.31
C GLU A 74 -7.32 -14.86 -7.32
N LEU A 75 -7.79 -15.30 -6.16
CA LEU A 75 -9.04 -16.04 -6.01
C LEU A 75 -10.25 -15.22 -6.49
N LEU A 76 -10.35 -13.95 -6.10
CA LEU A 76 -11.42 -13.07 -6.57
C LEU A 76 -11.35 -12.81 -8.09
N TYR A 77 -10.15 -12.60 -8.67
CA TYR A 77 -10.03 -12.46 -10.12
C TYR A 77 -10.40 -13.76 -10.88
N LEU A 78 -10.13 -14.93 -10.29
CA LEU A 78 -10.58 -16.22 -10.83
C LEU A 78 -12.11 -16.35 -10.75
N ASP A 79 -12.73 -15.98 -9.62
CA ASP A 79 -14.19 -15.98 -9.47
C ASP A 79 -14.85 -15.02 -10.48
N ALA A 80 -14.28 -13.83 -10.68
CA ALA A 80 -14.76 -12.87 -11.67
C ALA A 80 -14.64 -13.39 -13.12
N LYS A 81 -13.62 -14.21 -13.42
CA LYS A 81 -13.48 -14.87 -14.73
C LYS A 81 -14.51 -15.98 -14.93
N ASN A 82 -14.96 -16.61 -13.84
CA ASN A 82 -15.95 -17.69 -13.83
C ASN A 82 -17.39 -17.20 -13.58
N ALA A 83 -17.60 -15.88 -13.46
CA ALA A 83 -18.92 -15.28 -13.27
C ALA A 83 -19.81 -15.51 -14.51
N LYS A 84 -21.12 -15.65 -14.28
CA LYS A 84 -22.10 -15.95 -15.35
C LYS A 84 -22.46 -14.73 -16.20
N ASP A 85 -22.20 -13.54 -15.69
CA ASP A 85 -22.52 -12.26 -16.31
C ASP A 85 -21.47 -11.20 -15.95
N GLU A 86 -21.36 -10.17 -16.78
CA GLU A 86 -20.33 -9.13 -16.64
C GLU A 86 -20.57 -8.18 -15.45
N SER A 87 -21.81 -8.01 -14.98
CA SER A 87 -22.12 -7.17 -13.81
C SER A 87 -21.59 -7.82 -12.53
N THR A 88 -21.85 -9.12 -12.35
CA THR A 88 -21.24 -9.93 -11.30
C THR A 88 -19.72 -9.95 -11.42
N ALA A 89 -19.19 -10.12 -12.63
CA ALA A 89 -17.75 -10.10 -12.86
C ALA A 89 -17.11 -8.77 -12.46
N GLU A 90 -17.70 -7.63 -12.83
CA GLU A 90 -17.20 -6.29 -12.49
C GLU A 90 -17.25 -6.04 -10.98
N ALA A 91 -18.32 -6.45 -10.30
CA ALA A 91 -18.44 -6.34 -8.84
C ALA A 91 -17.32 -7.12 -8.12
N ILE A 92 -17.02 -8.34 -8.55
CA ILE A 92 -15.93 -9.16 -7.99
C ILE A 92 -14.56 -8.55 -8.33
N ARG A 93 -14.35 -8.02 -9.55
CA ARG A 93 -13.09 -7.32 -9.92
C ARG A 93 -12.87 -6.07 -9.05
N LYS A 94 -13.93 -5.36 -8.66
CA LYS A 94 -13.85 -4.23 -7.71
C LYS A 94 -13.42 -4.70 -6.32
N GLN A 95 -13.97 -5.80 -5.80
CA GLN A 95 -13.51 -6.41 -4.55
C GLN A 95 -12.05 -6.86 -4.63
N ALA A 96 -11.66 -7.54 -5.72
CA ALA A 96 -10.28 -7.96 -5.96
C ALA A 96 -9.33 -6.76 -5.94
N TYR A 97 -9.72 -5.65 -6.61
CA TYR A 97 -8.94 -4.42 -6.63
C TYR A 97 -8.81 -3.75 -5.25
N LEU A 98 -9.76 -3.92 -4.32
CA LEU A 98 -9.64 -3.38 -2.97
C LEU A 98 -8.50 -4.08 -2.21
N VAL A 99 -8.56 -5.41 -2.10
CA VAL A 99 -7.59 -6.21 -1.33
C VAL A 99 -6.24 -6.41 -2.04
N LYS A 100 -6.19 -6.29 -3.37
CA LYS A 100 -4.95 -6.43 -4.16
C LYS A 100 -3.87 -5.47 -3.66
N PRO A 101 -2.66 -5.97 -3.35
CA PRO A 101 -1.48 -5.15 -3.11
C PRO A 101 -1.19 -4.15 -4.25
N LYS A 102 -0.79 -2.94 -3.87
CA LYS A 102 -0.53 -1.82 -4.77
C LYS A 102 0.87 -1.25 -4.52
N PRO A 103 1.58 -0.81 -5.56
CA PRO A 103 2.88 -0.17 -5.41
C PRO A 103 2.79 1.17 -4.68
N ARG A 104 3.68 1.34 -3.71
CA ARG A 104 3.94 2.52 -2.87
C ARG A 104 5.41 2.89 -2.98
N TYR A 105 5.75 4.12 -2.62
CA TYR A 105 7.10 4.65 -2.71
C TYR A 105 7.40 5.53 -1.50
N ILE A 106 8.54 5.31 -0.85
CA ILE A 106 9.10 6.24 0.12
C ILE A 106 10.03 7.17 -0.62
N LEU A 107 9.81 8.48 -0.46
CA LEU A 107 10.84 9.49 -0.68
C LEU A 107 11.54 9.72 0.67
N ALA A 108 12.82 9.39 0.75
CA ALA A 108 13.70 9.89 1.79
C ALA A 108 14.29 11.25 1.37
N ALA A 109 14.37 12.17 2.32
CA ALA A 109 14.92 13.50 2.14
C ALA A 109 15.42 14.03 3.49
N ILE A 110 16.13 15.16 3.50
CA ILE A 110 16.41 15.91 4.72
C ILE A 110 15.47 17.11 4.74
N ASP A 111 14.71 17.27 5.82
CA ASP A 111 13.92 18.46 6.07
C ASP A 111 14.86 19.63 6.41
N LEU A 112 14.74 20.74 5.69
CA LEU A 112 15.60 21.91 5.87
C LEU A 112 15.18 22.76 7.07
N GLU A 113 13.92 22.69 7.50
CA GLU A 113 13.48 23.41 8.70
C GLU A 113 14.14 22.81 9.96
N THR A 114 14.16 21.48 10.08
CA THR A 114 14.71 20.77 11.25
C THR A 114 16.17 20.35 11.09
N GLY A 115 16.60 20.01 9.88
CA GLY A 115 17.87 19.34 9.59
C GLY A 115 17.81 17.81 9.74
N GLU A 116 16.63 17.23 10.00
CA GLU A 116 16.44 15.81 10.30
C GLU A 116 16.05 14.98 9.07
N LYS A 117 16.20 13.65 9.18
CA LYS A 117 15.78 12.70 8.14
C LYS A 117 14.25 12.65 8.04
N LEU A 118 13.73 12.95 6.86
CA LEU A 118 12.32 12.97 6.49
C LEU A 118 12.00 11.78 5.58
N TYR A 119 10.95 11.03 5.92
CA TYR A 119 10.45 9.93 5.09
C TYR A 119 8.98 10.15 4.76
N VAL A 120 8.67 10.18 3.46
CA VAL A 120 7.34 10.49 2.94
C VAL A 120 6.81 9.34 2.08
N ASP A 121 5.71 8.72 2.52
CA ASP A 121 5.06 7.59 1.84
C ASP A 121 4.02 8.06 0.79
N LEU A 122 4.20 7.64 -0.45
CA LEU A 122 3.51 8.10 -1.65
C LEU A 122 2.81 6.94 -2.38
N THR A 123 1.60 7.20 -2.90
CA THR A 123 0.99 6.29 -3.90
C THR A 123 1.80 6.34 -5.21
N LYS A 124 1.69 5.31 -6.07
CA LYS A 124 2.27 5.34 -7.42
C LYS A 124 1.96 6.62 -8.20
N ASN A 125 0.74 7.15 -8.10
CA ASN A 125 0.35 8.36 -8.83
C ASN A 125 1.02 9.63 -8.27
N GLN A 126 1.15 9.74 -6.95
CA GLN A 126 1.89 10.83 -6.30
C GLN A 126 3.40 10.73 -6.55
N ALA A 127 3.95 9.53 -6.42
CA ALA A 127 5.36 9.25 -6.63
C ALA A 127 5.83 9.56 -8.06
N LYS A 128 5.01 9.28 -9.09
CA LYS A 128 5.34 9.58 -10.50
C LYS A 128 5.74 11.04 -10.74
N ALA A 129 5.01 12.00 -10.15
CA ALA A 129 5.31 13.42 -10.32
C ALA A 129 6.64 13.81 -9.67
N VAL A 130 6.85 13.37 -8.42
CA VAL A 130 8.09 13.58 -7.66
C VAL A 130 9.29 12.95 -8.37
N ILE A 131 9.20 11.66 -8.69
CA ILE A 131 10.29 10.87 -9.28
C ILE A 131 10.73 11.42 -10.63
N ALA A 132 9.81 11.92 -11.46
CA ALA A 132 10.16 12.56 -12.73
C ALA A 132 11.05 13.80 -12.54
N VAL A 133 10.85 14.58 -11.47
CA VAL A 133 11.71 15.72 -11.11
C VAL A 133 13.06 15.25 -10.59
N VAL A 134 13.08 14.28 -9.66
CA VAL A 134 14.31 13.70 -9.10
C VAL A 134 15.20 13.13 -10.22
N GLN A 135 14.64 12.34 -11.15
CA GLN A 135 15.36 11.85 -12.33
C GLN A 135 15.93 12.97 -13.19
N LYS A 136 15.09 13.97 -13.54
CA LYS A 136 15.49 15.11 -14.39
C LYS A 136 16.63 15.92 -13.77
N LYS A 137 16.74 15.92 -12.45
CA LYS A 137 17.74 16.66 -11.68
C LYS A 137 18.90 15.81 -11.15
N ALA A 138 18.91 14.49 -11.39
CA ALA A 138 19.86 13.52 -10.81
C ALA A 138 21.33 13.96 -10.80
N LYS A 139 21.83 14.60 -11.88
CA LYS A 139 23.22 15.07 -12.00
C LYS A 139 23.61 16.24 -11.07
N LYS A 140 22.63 16.83 -10.39
CA LYS A 140 22.74 18.02 -9.52
C LYS A 140 21.85 17.89 -8.27
N LEU A 141 21.41 16.68 -7.95
CA LEU A 141 20.38 16.47 -6.93
C LEU A 141 20.88 16.94 -5.55
N ASP A 142 22.14 16.60 -5.23
CA ASP A 142 22.88 17.04 -4.05
C ASP A 142 23.26 18.55 -4.04
N SER A 143 22.90 19.30 -5.08
CA SER A 143 23.19 20.73 -5.19
C SER A 143 21.92 21.57 -5.30
N LEU A 144 20.75 21.01 -5.03
CA LEU A 144 19.45 21.67 -5.16
C LEU A 144 18.58 21.45 -3.93
N ALA A 145 17.96 22.53 -3.47
CA ALA A 145 16.83 22.47 -2.55
C ALA A 145 15.52 22.29 -3.34
N PHE A 146 14.51 21.74 -2.69
CA PHE A 146 13.19 21.52 -3.27
C PHE A 146 12.08 21.85 -2.27
N GLU A 147 10.92 22.26 -2.77
CA GLU A 147 9.69 22.27 -2.00
C GLU A 147 8.86 21.04 -2.35
N LEU A 148 8.54 20.22 -1.35
CA LEU A 148 7.64 19.07 -1.46
C LEU A 148 6.27 19.46 -0.90
N THR A 149 5.27 19.61 -1.76
CA THR A 149 3.93 20.07 -1.36
C THR A 149 2.85 19.02 -1.61
N LYS A 150 1.81 19.02 -0.77
CA LYS A 150 0.64 18.13 -0.90
C LYS A 150 -0.66 18.93 -0.91
N THR A 151 -1.44 18.74 -1.96
CA THR A 151 -2.66 19.53 -2.24
C THR A 151 -3.83 18.61 -2.59
N GLY A 152 -5.05 19.14 -2.56
CA GLY A 152 -6.29 18.39 -2.85
C GLY A 152 -6.80 17.57 -1.66
N GLU A 153 -7.99 16.99 -1.78
CA GLU A 153 -8.65 16.27 -0.69
C GLU A 153 -9.16 14.92 -1.18
N SER A 154 -9.21 13.93 -0.28
CA SER A 154 -9.72 12.59 -0.61
C SER A 154 -9.04 12.04 -1.87
N THR A 155 -9.81 11.72 -2.91
CA THR A 155 -9.34 11.18 -4.19
C THR A 155 -8.58 12.17 -5.09
N SER A 156 -8.63 13.48 -4.83
CA SER A 156 -7.90 14.49 -5.61
C SER A 156 -6.52 14.85 -5.04
N THR A 157 -6.04 14.11 -4.03
CA THR A 157 -4.79 14.41 -3.32
C THR A 157 -3.55 14.21 -4.21
N ALA A 158 -2.92 15.32 -4.63
CA ALA A 158 -1.69 15.36 -5.40
C ALA A 158 -0.46 15.67 -4.53
N VAL A 159 0.73 15.29 -5.03
CA VAL A 159 2.02 15.68 -4.46
C VAL A 159 2.91 16.20 -5.58
N SER A 160 3.59 17.31 -5.34
CA SER A 160 4.56 17.93 -6.27
C SER A 160 5.90 18.17 -5.61
N LEU A 161 6.95 18.20 -6.43
CA LEU A 161 8.30 18.57 -6.04
C LEU A 161 8.76 19.72 -6.95
N THR A 162 8.92 20.91 -6.38
CA THR A 162 9.40 22.12 -7.06
C THR A 162 10.85 22.36 -6.69
N GLN A 163 11.72 22.80 -7.60
CA GLN A 163 13.06 23.24 -7.21
C GLN A 163 12.95 24.63 -6.56
N LEU A 164 13.68 24.85 -5.47
CA LEU A 164 13.86 26.16 -4.87
C LEU A 164 15.22 26.76 -5.28
N ASP A 165 15.25 28.09 -5.40
CA ASP A 165 16.48 28.86 -5.49
C ASP A 165 16.98 29.29 -4.09
N GLU A 166 18.23 29.76 -3.98
CA GLU A 166 18.91 29.95 -2.69
C GLU A 166 18.30 31.07 -1.83
N ASP A 167 17.72 32.09 -2.46
CA ASP A 167 17.03 33.20 -1.81
C ASP A 167 15.61 32.85 -1.31
N GLU A 168 15.10 31.66 -1.63
CA GLU A 168 13.88 31.09 -1.06
C GLU A 168 14.15 30.33 0.26
N LEU A 169 15.40 30.21 0.69
CA LEU A 169 15.81 29.59 1.95
C LEU A 169 16.15 30.65 3.01
N ASP A 170 15.72 30.42 4.26
CA ASP A 170 16.17 31.20 5.40
C ASP A 170 17.58 30.78 5.88
N ALA A 171 18.17 31.54 6.81
CA ALA A 171 19.53 31.29 7.29
C ALA A 171 19.73 29.92 7.96
N LYS A 172 18.69 29.37 8.62
CA LYS A 172 18.71 28.06 9.27
C LYS A 172 18.54 26.95 8.24
N GLU A 173 17.62 27.14 7.28
CA GLU A 173 17.43 26.22 6.16
C GLU A 173 18.69 26.11 5.30
N LEU A 174 19.38 27.23 5.04
CA LEU A 174 20.67 27.27 4.34
C LEU A 174 21.79 26.57 5.13
N GLU A 175 21.87 26.79 6.44
CA GLU A 175 22.82 26.09 7.32
C GLU A 175 22.59 24.58 7.31
N ASN A 176 21.32 24.15 7.43
CA ASN A 176 20.91 22.76 7.35
C ASN A 176 21.18 22.16 5.97
N PHE A 177 20.94 22.90 4.88
CA PHE A 177 21.24 22.48 3.51
C PHE A 177 22.73 22.22 3.29
N GLY A 178 23.60 23.03 3.91
CA GLY A 178 25.05 22.83 3.91
C GLY A 178 25.48 21.60 4.70
N LYS A 179 24.98 21.43 5.94
CA LYS A 179 25.31 20.30 6.83
C LYS A 179 24.83 18.95 6.30
N SER A 180 23.71 18.92 5.60
CA SER A 180 23.05 17.70 5.10
C SER A 180 23.67 17.13 3.81
N LYS A 181 24.76 17.73 3.32
CA LYS A 181 25.46 17.26 2.13
C LYS A 181 26.13 15.91 2.34
N GLY A 182 25.76 14.95 1.49
CA GLY A 182 26.30 13.59 1.55
C GLY A 182 25.77 12.76 2.73
N VAL A 183 24.69 13.19 3.39
CA VAL A 183 23.98 12.36 4.36
C VAL A 183 23.29 11.22 3.62
N GLU A 184 23.68 9.99 3.94
CA GLU A 184 23.12 8.77 3.37
C GLU A 184 21.95 8.22 4.21
N PHE A 185 21.00 7.59 3.52
CA PHE A 185 19.90 6.84 4.13
C PHE A 185 20.25 5.36 4.10
N ALA A 186 20.42 4.77 5.27
CA ALA A 186 20.88 3.40 5.46
C ALA A 186 19.77 2.41 5.06
N ASP A 187 20.11 1.19 4.63
CA ASP A 187 19.08 0.18 4.34
C ASP A 187 18.27 -0.16 5.60
N GLU A 188 18.92 -0.12 6.76
CA GLU A 188 18.35 -0.30 8.09
C GLU A 188 17.30 0.78 8.45
N ASP A 189 17.46 2.01 7.94
CA ASP A 189 16.44 3.07 8.11
C ASP A 189 15.15 2.63 7.43
N PHE A 190 15.26 2.11 6.20
CA PHE A 190 14.11 1.60 5.46
C PHE A 190 13.57 0.33 6.12
N GLU A 191 14.40 -0.66 6.48
CA GLU A 191 13.95 -1.86 7.20
C GLU A 191 13.21 -1.55 8.52
N ALA A 192 13.60 -0.50 9.25
CA ALA A 192 12.90 -0.03 10.45
C ALA A 192 11.56 0.69 10.15
N LEU A 193 11.43 1.27 8.96
CA LEU A 193 10.14 1.70 8.37
C LEU A 193 9.40 0.51 7.71
N LEU A 194 10.01 -0.68 7.62
CA LEU A 194 9.63 -1.80 6.77
C LEU A 194 9.68 -3.24 7.44
N GLN A 195 8.96 -3.42 8.58
CA GLN A 195 8.43 -4.65 9.26
C GLN A 195 7.06 -5.23 8.74
N TYR A 196 6.99 -6.44 8.17
CA TYR A 196 5.71 -7.02 7.69
C TYR A 196 4.80 -7.63 8.77
N LYS A 197 3.51 -7.76 8.42
CA LYS A 197 2.57 -8.66 9.10
C LYS A 197 2.85 -10.13 8.81
N GLY A 198 2.78 -10.99 9.83
CA GLY A 198 2.81 -12.45 9.70
C GLY A 198 1.52 -13.02 9.09
N GLU A 199 1.51 -14.30 8.69
CA GLU A 199 0.34 -14.90 8.01
C GLU A 199 -0.96 -14.82 8.84
N ASP A 200 -0.89 -15.03 10.16
CA ASP A 200 -2.07 -14.93 11.04
C ASP A 200 -2.66 -13.51 11.05
N GLU A 201 -1.83 -12.47 11.16
CA GLU A 201 -2.28 -11.08 11.15
C GLU A 201 -2.81 -10.63 9.77
N GLN A 202 -2.29 -11.21 8.69
CA GLN A 202 -2.83 -11.02 7.33
C GLN A 202 -4.19 -11.73 7.20
N LEU A 203 -4.36 -12.89 7.82
CA LEU A 203 -5.61 -13.63 7.81
C LEU A 203 -6.69 -12.92 8.64
N ASP A 204 -6.34 -12.28 9.75
CA ASP A 204 -7.25 -11.44 10.54
C ASP A 204 -7.73 -10.19 9.77
N ASP A 205 -6.86 -9.55 8.98
CA ASP A 205 -7.28 -8.48 8.05
C ASP A 205 -8.25 -9.01 6.98
N LEU A 206 -7.99 -10.20 6.45
CA LEU A 206 -8.88 -10.85 5.48
C LEU A 206 -10.21 -11.26 6.11
N TYR A 207 -10.24 -11.69 7.38
CA TYR A 207 -11.47 -11.98 8.10
C TYR A 207 -12.33 -10.74 8.33
N GLN A 208 -11.72 -9.58 8.56
CA GLN A 208 -12.41 -8.29 8.64
C GLN A 208 -12.93 -7.83 7.26
N PHE A 209 -12.23 -8.19 6.17
CA PHE A 209 -12.62 -7.84 4.80
C PHE A 209 -13.75 -8.73 4.24
N ASP A 210 -13.53 -10.04 4.19
CA ASP A 210 -14.51 -11.06 3.80
C ASP A 210 -14.13 -12.41 4.41
N ARG A 211 -14.93 -12.84 5.40
CA ARG A 211 -14.74 -14.11 6.11
C ARG A 211 -14.75 -15.34 5.19
N LYS A 212 -15.56 -15.37 4.13
CA LYS A 212 -15.61 -16.50 3.18
C LYS A 212 -14.36 -16.53 2.31
N LEU A 213 -13.84 -15.37 1.94
CA LEU A 213 -12.57 -15.27 1.24
C LEU A 213 -11.41 -15.70 2.15
N ALA A 214 -11.37 -15.24 3.39
CA ALA A 214 -10.37 -15.64 4.39
C ALA A 214 -10.34 -17.16 4.61
N ASP A 215 -11.50 -17.80 4.80
CA ASP A 215 -11.59 -19.26 4.95
C ASP A 215 -11.04 -20.00 3.70
N ARG A 216 -11.34 -19.53 2.48
CA ARG A 216 -10.78 -20.08 1.23
C ARG A 216 -9.27 -19.85 1.10
N VAL A 217 -8.78 -18.68 1.52
CA VAL A 217 -7.34 -18.34 1.53
C VAL A 217 -6.59 -19.24 2.51
N ALA A 218 -7.17 -19.52 3.68
CA ALA A 218 -6.64 -20.47 4.67
C ALA A 218 -6.78 -21.95 4.25
N GLY A 219 -7.41 -22.24 3.11
CA GLY A 219 -7.62 -23.63 2.64
C GLY A 219 -8.65 -24.42 3.46
N LYS A 220 -9.47 -23.74 4.27
CA LYS A 220 -10.56 -24.39 5.01
C LYS A 220 -11.64 -24.82 4.00
N PRO A 221 -12.27 -26.00 4.20
CA PRO A 221 -13.37 -26.42 3.33
C PRO A 221 -14.47 -25.37 3.39
N SER A 222 -14.98 -24.95 2.23
CA SER A 222 -16.10 -24.02 2.17
C SER A 222 -17.31 -24.68 2.82
N VAL A 223 -17.74 -24.13 3.96
CA VAL A 223 -19.02 -24.50 4.56
C VAL A 223 -20.10 -24.03 3.58
N GLN A 224 -20.51 -24.93 2.70
CA GLN A 224 -21.79 -24.81 2.01
C GLN A 224 -22.83 -24.61 3.11
N ALA A 225 -23.70 -23.61 2.94
CA ALA A 225 -24.80 -23.39 3.87
C ALA A 225 -25.54 -24.73 4.00
N VAL A 226 -25.55 -25.27 5.22
CA VAL A 226 -26.27 -26.52 5.51
C VAL A 226 -27.71 -26.24 5.12
N ARG A 227 -28.19 -26.92 4.07
CA ARG A 227 -29.61 -26.94 3.76
C ARG A 227 -30.30 -27.48 5.00
N ASP A 228 -31.31 -26.77 5.48
CA ASP A 228 -32.13 -27.26 6.57
C ASP A 228 -32.61 -28.68 6.21
N PRO A 229 -32.42 -29.69 7.08
CA PRO A 229 -32.83 -31.06 6.79
C PRO A 229 -34.35 -31.24 6.71
N PHE A 230 -35.11 -30.14 6.78
CA PHE A 230 -36.57 -30.08 6.71
C PHE A 230 -37.09 -29.54 5.36
N ASP A 231 -36.23 -29.12 4.43
CA ASP A 231 -36.62 -28.57 3.11
C ASP A 231 -36.64 -29.65 2.00
N ASP A 232 -37.09 -30.86 2.34
CA ASP A 232 -37.36 -31.96 1.38
C ASP A 232 -38.87 -32.30 1.36
N PRO A 233 -39.62 -31.89 0.32
CA PRO A 233 -41.04 -32.17 0.21
C PRO A 233 -41.38 -33.64 -0.12
N SER A 234 -40.39 -34.54 -0.25
CA SER A 234 -40.61 -35.97 -0.46
C SER A 234 -40.72 -36.80 0.83
N GLY A 235 -40.37 -36.21 1.98
CA GLY A 235 -40.39 -36.86 3.29
C GLY A 235 -41.77 -36.90 3.98
N ARG A 236 -42.80 -37.46 3.33
CA ARG A 236 -44.06 -37.80 4.04
C ARG A 236 -43.83 -39.03 4.93
N ILE A 237 -43.65 -38.79 6.22
CA ILE A 237 -43.85 -39.83 7.24
C ILE A 237 -45.35 -40.08 7.32
N GLU A 238 -45.82 -41.21 6.82
CA GLU A 238 -47.17 -41.70 7.12
C GLU A 238 -47.18 -42.18 8.57
N LEU A 239 -47.73 -41.36 9.47
CA LEU A 239 -48.08 -41.77 10.82
C LEU A 239 -49.31 -42.68 10.71
N THR A 240 -49.14 -43.97 11.00
CA THR A 240 -50.26 -44.91 11.15
C THR A 240 -50.80 -44.87 12.57
N ASP A 241 -52.09 -45.19 12.76
CA ASP A 241 -52.77 -45.10 14.06
C ASP A 241 -52.14 -45.97 15.18
N ASP A 242 -51.25 -46.91 14.85
CA ASP A 242 -50.45 -47.70 15.81
C ASP A 242 -49.32 -46.91 16.52
N ASP A 243 -48.94 -45.72 16.04
CA ASP A 243 -47.82 -44.93 16.60
C ASP A 243 -48.24 -43.91 17.70
N MET A 244 -49.52 -43.86 18.08
CA MET A 244 -50.00 -42.93 19.11
C MET A 244 -50.33 -43.62 20.45
N PRO A 245 -49.60 -43.32 21.54
CA PRO A 245 -49.94 -43.83 22.87
C PRO A 245 -51.10 -43.04 23.50
N PHE A 246 -52.31 -43.62 23.45
CA PHE A 246 -53.55 -43.32 24.21
C PHE A 246 -53.94 -41.84 24.42
#